data_AF-A0A524KX32-F1
#
_entry.id   AF-A0A524KX32-F1
#
_cell.length_a   1.000
_cell.length_b   1.000
_cell.length_c   1.000
_cell.angle_alpha   90.00
_cell.angle_beta   90.00
_cell.angle_gamma   90.00
#
_symmetry.space_group_name_H-M   'P 1'
#
loop_
_entity.id
_entity.type
_entity.pdbx_description
1 polymer ?
#
loop_
_entity_poly.entity_id
_entity_poly.type
_entity_poly.pdbx_seq_one_letter_code
_entity_poly.pdbx_strand_id
1 'polypeptide(L)'
;MASLMPCIRNYGEKMKIRVLSESLDALTYDSLAFGFFSDERPPRGYCGLADWRLNGLISNLIAEGRVTGAFMEKVLISSDHRISTPKILLMGLGESTQLTYEKLYTAGCTILQALSEAECTDFAFDIPGSGRCNLDVPKMAVAMVSGVFESENMKQGDAVSDITVLSGRDFFDEVVLGMHEFKVSVRDKVTIDILAEAAPVGAM
;
A
#
# COMPACT_ATOMS: atom_id res chain seq x y z
N MET A 1 -3.78 -0.53 46.17
CA MET A 1 -4.26 -1.15 44.93
C MET A 1 -4.48 -0.04 43.91
N ALA A 2 -3.47 0.24 43.10
CA ALA A 2 -3.54 1.29 42.08
C ALA A 2 -4.47 0.82 40.96
N SER A 3 -5.48 1.64 40.70
CA SER A 3 -6.40 1.52 39.58
C SER A 3 -5.62 1.65 38.26
N LEU A 4 -5.56 0.59 37.48
CA LEU A 4 -5.15 0.63 36.08
C LEU A 4 -6.30 1.27 35.29
N MET A 5 -6.29 2.59 35.20
CA MET A 5 -7.10 3.31 34.21
C MET A 5 -6.55 2.98 32.81
N PRO A 6 -7.40 2.60 31.84
CA PRO A 6 -6.99 2.63 30.45
C PRO A 6 -6.75 4.09 30.07
N CYS A 7 -5.54 4.39 29.59
CA CYS A 7 -5.17 5.70 29.10
C CYS A 7 -6.14 6.10 27.97
N ILE A 8 -6.96 7.12 28.22
CA ILE A 8 -7.91 7.66 27.26
C ILE A 8 -7.09 8.28 26.12
N ARG A 9 -7.12 7.67 24.94
CA ARG A 9 -6.51 8.21 23.71
C ARG A 9 -7.11 9.60 23.47
N ASN A 10 -6.28 10.61 23.21
CA ASN A 10 -6.75 11.93 22.80
C ASN A 10 -7.43 11.81 21.43
N TYR A 11 -8.76 11.85 21.38
CA TYR A 11 -9.59 11.72 20.18
C TYR A 11 -9.56 12.96 19.25
N GLY A 12 -8.48 13.74 19.28
CA GLY A 12 -8.33 14.98 18.51
C GLY A 12 -7.36 14.91 17.33
N GLU A 13 -6.68 13.77 17.13
CA GLU A 13 -5.70 13.65 16.04
C GLU A 13 -6.40 13.42 14.70
N LYS A 14 -6.11 14.32 13.76
CA LYS A 14 -6.61 14.31 12.39
C LYS A 14 -5.59 13.61 11.52
N MET A 15 -6.01 12.55 10.85
CA MET A 15 -5.20 11.79 9.90
C MET A 15 -5.64 12.13 8.48
N LYS A 16 -4.72 12.17 7.51
CA LYS A 16 -5.08 12.23 6.09
C LYS A 16 -4.87 10.88 5.44
N ILE A 17 -5.79 10.53 4.56
CA ILE A 17 -5.63 9.46 3.58
C ILE A 17 -5.57 10.13 2.21
N ARG A 18 -4.44 9.97 1.51
CA ARG A 18 -4.25 10.40 0.13
C ARG A 18 -4.52 9.22 -0.80
N VAL A 19 -5.32 9.42 -1.84
CA VAL A 19 -5.51 8.47 -2.94
C VAL A 19 -4.99 9.12 -4.21
N LEU A 20 -3.93 8.56 -4.78
CA LEU A 20 -3.25 9.10 -5.95
C LEU A 20 -3.36 8.10 -7.12
N SER A 21 -3.51 8.62 -8.35
CA SER A 21 -3.31 7.84 -9.59
C SER A 21 -2.19 8.38 -10.46
N GLU A 22 -1.23 9.06 -9.82
CA GLU A 22 -0.10 9.69 -10.49
C GLU A 22 0.89 8.68 -11.07
N SER A 23 1.69 9.16 -12.04
CA SER A 23 2.85 8.45 -12.55
C SER A 23 3.91 8.29 -11.46
N LEU A 24 4.63 7.16 -11.49
CA LEU A 24 5.77 6.90 -10.62
C LEU A 24 6.83 8.01 -10.63
N ASP A 25 6.94 8.76 -11.73
CA ASP A 25 7.90 9.85 -11.87
C ASP A 25 7.58 11.06 -10.97
N ALA A 26 6.30 11.29 -10.68
CA ALA A 26 5.84 12.40 -9.86
C ALA A 26 5.90 12.09 -8.35
N LEU A 27 5.93 10.80 -7.99
CA LEU A 27 5.93 10.35 -6.61
C LEU A 27 7.27 10.62 -5.92
N THR A 28 7.23 11.37 -4.81
CA THR A 28 8.39 11.71 -3.98
C THR A 28 8.18 11.22 -2.55
N TYR A 29 8.56 9.97 -2.30
CA TYR A 29 8.46 9.30 -1.00
C TYR A 29 9.82 8.68 -0.62
N ASP A 30 10.00 8.29 0.64
CA ASP A 30 11.18 7.50 1.06
C ASP A 30 11.15 6.10 0.42
N SER A 31 9.94 5.55 0.25
CA SER A 31 9.73 4.23 -0.34
C SER A 31 8.35 4.07 -0.97
N LEU A 32 8.27 3.16 -1.94
CA LEU A 32 7.00 2.65 -2.49
C LEU A 32 6.85 1.18 -2.11
N ALA A 33 5.62 0.70 -1.91
CA ALA A 33 5.35 -0.73 -1.71
C ALA A 33 4.36 -1.24 -2.75
N PHE A 34 4.73 -2.30 -3.48
CA PHE A 34 3.91 -2.84 -4.55
C PHE A 34 3.56 -4.32 -4.36
N GLY A 35 2.26 -4.60 -4.42
CA GLY A 35 1.71 -5.95 -4.41
C GLY A 35 1.80 -6.62 -5.78
N PHE A 36 2.29 -7.86 -5.82
CA PHE A 36 2.32 -8.66 -7.05
C PHE A 36 2.05 -10.14 -6.78
N PHE A 37 1.51 -10.83 -7.78
CA PHE A 37 1.10 -12.22 -7.65
C PHE A 37 2.14 -13.19 -8.22
N SER A 38 2.18 -14.41 -7.68
CA SER A 38 3.12 -15.45 -8.13
C SER A 38 2.82 -15.98 -9.53
N ASP A 39 1.57 -15.87 -9.97
CA ASP A 39 1.04 -16.35 -11.25
C ASP A 39 0.97 -15.27 -12.34
N GLU A 40 1.46 -14.05 -12.07
CA GLU A 40 1.50 -12.96 -13.06
C GLU A 40 2.90 -12.77 -13.65
N ARG A 41 3.05 -12.98 -14.97
CA ARG A 41 4.29 -12.71 -15.71
C ARG A 41 3.96 -12.01 -17.04
N PRO A 42 4.45 -10.79 -17.29
CA PRO A 42 5.18 -9.90 -16.36
C PRO A 42 4.29 -9.40 -15.21
N PRO A 43 4.88 -8.80 -14.15
CA PRO A 43 4.11 -8.11 -13.11
C PRO A 43 3.19 -7.03 -13.69
N ARG A 44 2.04 -6.80 -13.04
CA ARG A 44 1.01 -5.82 -13.47
C ARG A 44 0.85 -4.70 -12.46
N GLY A 45 0.03 -3.70 -12.82
CA GLY A 45 -0.24 -2.54 -11.95
C GLY A 45 1.00 -1.69 -11.71
N TYR A 46 1.11 -1.07 -10.54
CA TYR A 46 2.26 -0.23 -10.19
C TYR A 46 3.57 -1.03 -10.14
N CYS A 47 3.54 -2.31 -9.75
CA CYS A 47 4.70 -3.19 -9.83
C CYS A 47 5.20 -3.33 -11.28
N GLY A 48 4.30 -3.52 -12.24
CA GLY A 48 4.64 -3.59 -13.67
C GLY A 48 5.14 -2.26 -14.24
N LEU A 49 4.55 -1.13 -13.83
CA LEU A 49 5.03 0.20 -14.21
C LEU A 49 6.44 0.46 -13.68
N ALA A 50 6.71 0.06 -12.43
CA ALA A 50 8.03 0.16 -11.83
C ALA A 50 9.03 -0.72 -12.57
N ASP A 51 8.66 -1.97 -12.87
CA ASP A 51 9.49 -2.89 -13.64
C ASP A 51 9.88 -2.30 -15.01
N TRP A 52 8.93 -1.69 -15.72
CA TRP A 52 9.20 -0.99 -16.98
C TRP A 52 10.23 0.13 -16.81
N ARG A 53 10.10 0.97 -15.78
CA ARG A 53 11.05 2.05 -15.47
C ARG A 53 12.43 1.54 -15.05
N LEU A 54 12.47 0.37 -14.42
CA LEU A 54 13.70 -0.28 -13.98
C LEU A 54 14.30 -1.21 -15.05
N ASN A 55 13.90 -1.06 -16.33
CA ASN A 55 14.36 -1.86 -17.45
C ASN A 55 14.21 -3.39 -17.23
N GLY A 56 13.10 -3.80 -16.64
CA GLY A 56 12.79 -5.22 -16.41
C GLY A 56 13.52 -5.82 -15.22
N LEU A 57 14.06 -5.02 -14.28
CA LEU A 57 14.78 -5.53 -13.12
C LEU A 57 13.95 -6.55 -12.32
N ILE A 58 12.67 -6.25 -12.04
CA ILE A 58 11.79 -7.13 -11.25
C ILE A 58 11.49 -8.38 -12.07
N SER A 59 11.19 -8.25 -13.36
CA SER A 59 11.01 -9.39 -14.27
C SER A 59 12.25 -10.29 -14.35
N ASN A 60 13.45 -9.73 -14.36
CA ASN A 60 14.70 -10.50 -14.34
C ASN A 60 14.90 -11.24 -13.02
N LEU A 61 14.67 -10.57 -11.88
CA LEU A 61 14.72 -11.22 -10.56
C LEU A 61 13.73 -12.39 -10.45
N ILE A 62 12.56 -12.24 -11.06
CA ILE A 62 11.55 -13.27 -11.15
C ILE A 62 12.02 -14.44 -12.03
N ALA A 63 12.57 -14.16 -13.21
CA ALA A 63 13.09 -15.18 -14.13
C ALA A 63 14.26 -15.96 -13.53
N GLU A 64 15.08 -15.31 -12.71
CA GLU A 64 16.18 -15.91 -11.94
C GLU A 64 15.70 -16.70 -10.70
N GLY A 65 14.41 -16.65 -10.37
CA GLY A 65 13.84 -17.31 -9.18
C GLY A 65 14.23 -16.65 -7.85
N ARG A 66 14.73 -15.42 -7.88
CA ARG A 66 15.11 -14.63 -6.69
C ARG A 66 13.92 -13.90 -6.05
N VAL A 67 12.88 -13.68 -6.84
CA VAL A 67 11.59 -13.12 -6.44
C VAL A 67 10.52 -14.04 -6.99
N THR A 68 9.55 -14.45 -6.18
CA THR A 68 8.60 -15.51 -6.57
C THR A 68 7.16 -15.02 -6.63
N GLY A 69 6.80 -14.01 -5.84
CA GLY A 69 5.44 -13.57 -5.59
C GLY A 69 4.70 -14.44 -4.57
N ALA A 70 5.40 -15.34 -3.87
CA ALA A 70 4.82 -16.15 -2.81
C ALA A 70 4.17 -15.25 -1.74
N PHE A 71 3.06 -15.71 -1.17
CA PHE A 71 2.37 -14.92 -0.14
C PHE A 71 3.34 -14.61 1.01
N MET A 72 3.38 -13.34 1.43
CA MET A 72 4.26 -12.83 2.48
C MET A 72 5.75 -12.73 2.12
N GLU A 73 6.13 -12.99 0.87
CA GLU A 73 7.47 -12.66 0.38
C GLU A 73 7.67 -11.15 0.39
N LYS A 74 8.74 -10.68 1.04
CA LYS A 74 9.10 -9.26 1.11
C LYS A 74 10.51 -9.06 0.56
N VAL A 75 10.63 -8.22 -0.48
CA VAL A 75 11.92 -7.93 -1.11
C VAL A 75 12.07 -6.42 -1.27
N LEU A 76 13.07 -5.84 -0.62
CA LEU A 76 13.40 -4.43 -0.77
C LEU A 76 14.46 -4.26 -1.85
N ILE A 77 14.17 -3.45 -2.87
CA ILE A 77 15.08 -3.12 -3.97
C ILE A 77 15.35 -1.62 -4.02
N SER A 78 16.50 -1.25 -4.59
CA SER A 78 16.80 0.15 -4.95
C SER A 78 16.21 0.48 -6.32
N SER A 79 15.71 1.70 -6.48
CA SER A 79 15.30 2.22 -7.78
C SER A 79 16.47 2.67 -8.66
N ASP A 80 17.68 2.74 -8.11
CA ASP A 80 18.91 3.19 -8.80
C ASP A 80 18.71 4.52 -9.55
N HIS A 81 17.99 5.46 -8.92
CA HIS A 81 17.65 6.78 -9.45
C HIS A 81 16.84 6.79 -10.76
N ARG A 82 16.25 5.66 -11.17
CA ARG A 82 15.37 5.55 -12.36
C ARG A 82 14.00 6.20 -12.15
N ILE A 83 13.57 6.29 -10.89
CA ILE A 83 12.41 7.04 -10.44
C ILE A 83 12.82 7.87 -9.20
N SER A 84 12.03 8.89 -8.87
CA SER A 84 12.34 9.84 -7.79
C SER A 84 12.40 9.20 -6.40
N THR A 85 11.64 8.13 -6.17
CA THR A 85 11.63 7.40 -4.89
C THR A 85 12.74 6.33 -4.86
N PRO A 86 13.65 6.32 -3.85
CA PRO A 86 14.87 5.51 -3.88
C PRO A 86 14.68 4.01 -3.56
N LYS A 87 13.65 3.64 -2.79
CA LYS A 87 13.41 2.27 -2.34
C LYS A 87 12.06 1.75 -2.80
N ILE A 88 11.99 0.49 -3.18
CA ILE A 88 10.74 -0.19 -3.53
C ILE A 88 10.65 -1.51 -2.77
N LEU A 89 9.61 -1.66 -1.96
CA LEU A 89 9.25 -2.92 -1.32
C LEU A 89 8.32 -3.70 -2.26
N LEU A 90 8.75 -4.88 -2.68
CA LEU A 90 7.91 -5.85 -3.37
C LEU A 90 7.23 -6.74 -2.33
N MET A 91 5.92 -6.82 -2.39
CA MET A 91 5.08 -7.61 -1.49
C MET A 91 4.40 -8.73 -2.29
N GLY A 92 4.84 -9.97 -2.07
CA GLY A 92 4.23 -11.15 -2.68
C GLY A 92 2.84 -11.44 -2.10
N LEU A 93 1.85 -11.51 -2.97
CA LEU A 93 0.44 -11.74 -2.62
C LEU A 93 -0.02 -13.20 -2.81
N GLY A 94 0.86 -14.08 -3.29
CA GLY A 94 0.56 -15.45 -3.66
C GLY A 94 -0.18 -15.56 -5.00
N GLU A 95 -0.94 -16.63 -5.19
CA GLU A 95 -1.77 -16.80 -6.38
C GLU A 95 -2.95 -15.82 -6.38
N SER A 96 -3.17 -15.16 -7.52
CA SER A 96 -4.23 -14.16 -7.71
C SER A 96 -5.64 -14.67 -7.34
N THR A 97 -5.93 -15.92 -7.68
CA THR A 97 -7.22 -16.59 -7.41
C THR A 97 -7.42 -16.97 -5.93
N GLN A 98 -6.35 -17.00 -5.14
CA GLN A 98 -6.37 -17.33 -3.72
C GLN A 98 -6.29 -16.10 -2.82
N LEU A 99 -6.33 -14.90 -3.39
CA LEU A 99 -6.34 -13.67 -2.60
C LEU A 99 -7.63 -13.57 -1.79
N THR A 100 -7.51 -13.11 -0.55
CA THR A 100 -8.64 -12.85 0.34
C THR A 100 -8.47 -11.49 1.01
N TYR A 101 -9.54 -10.95 1.57
CA TYR A 101 -9.47 -9.71 2.37
C TYR A 101 -8.55 -9.86 3.59
N GLU A 102 -8.52 -11.03 4.24
CA GLU A 102 -7.61 -11.32 5.35
C GLU A 102 -6.13 -11.31 4.92
N LYS A 103 -5.83 -11.87 3.75
CA LYS A 103 -4.48 -11.81 3.18
C LYS A 103 -4.05 -10.37 2.88
N LEU A 104 -4.97 -9.53 2.38
CA LEU A 104 -4.70 -8.11 2.13
C LEU A 104 -4.49 -7.32 3.41
N TYR A 105 -5.29 -7.59 4.45
CA TYR A 105 -5.06 -7.04 5.78
C TYR A 105 -3.66 -7.39 6.30
N THR A 106 -3.29 -8.67 6.22
CA THR A 106 -1.97 -9.14 6.65
C THR A 106 -0.83 -8.51 5.83
N ALA A 107 -1.02 -8.35 4.52
CA ALA A 107 -0.06 -7.65 3.66
C ALA A 107 0.10 -6.19 4.08
N GLY A 108 -0.98 -5.48 4.41
CA GLY A 108 -0.94 -4.12 4.95
C GLY A 108 -0.11 -4.02 6.24
N CYS A 109 -0.36 -4.92 7.20
CA CYS A 109 0.43 -4.97 8.45
C CYS A 109 1.93 -5.16 8.16
N THR A 110 2.23 -6.06 7.21
CA THR A 110 3.60 -6.46 6.84
C THR A 110 4.34 -5.34 6.12
N ILE A 111 3.66 -4.59 5.24
CA ILE A 111 4.22 -3.42 4.58
C ILE A 111 4.67 -2.40 5.62
N LEU A 112 3.80 -2.02 6.56
CA LEU A 112 4.19 -1.04 7.59
C LEU A 112 5.37 -1.55 8.42
N GLN A 113 5.32 -2.82 8.85
CA GLN A 113 6.41 -3.41 9.62
C GLN A 113 7.74 -3.38 8.86
N ALA A 114 7.75 -3.87 7.61
CA ALA A 114 8.96 -3.96 6.81
C ALA A 114 9.56 -2.58 6.50
N LEU A 115 8.71 -1.59 6.21
CA LEU A 115 9.17 -0.22 5.94
C LEU A 115 9.65 0.47 7.23
N SER A 116 9.00 0.23 8.36
CA SER A 116 9.47 0.73 9.67
C SER A 116 10.84 0.15 10.04
N GLU A 117 11.06 -1.15 9.84
CA GLU A 117 12.35 -1.84 10.03
C GLU A 117 13.44 -1.29 9.08
N ALA A 118 13.04 -0.79 7.90
CA ALA A 118 13.92 -0.18 6.90
C ALA A 118 14.11 1.34 7.06
N GLU A 119 13.61 1.92 8.15
CA GLU A 119 13.62 3.35 8.47
C GLU A 119 12.99 4.22 7.37
N CYS A 120 11.95 3.69 6.71
CA CYS A 120 11.14 4.41 5.72
C CYS A 120 9.88 4.94 6.40
N THR A 121 9.85 6.25 6.65
CA THR A 121 8.76 6.89 7.39
C THR A 121 7.71 7.53 6.50
N ASP A 122 8.07 7.88 5.27
CA ASP A 122 7.17 8.40 4.25
C ASP A 122 7.04 7.43 3.08
N PHE A 123 5.85 6.86 2.89
CA PHE A 123 5.64 5.82 1.88
C PHE A 123 4.25 5.85 1.25
N ALA A 124 4.17 5.25 0.08
CA ALA A 124 2.92 4.98 -0.62
C ALA A 124 2.84 3.52 -1.04
N PHE A 125 1.65 2.93 -1.07
CA PHE A 125 1.44 1.54 -1.50
C PHE A 125 0.25 1.38 -2.42
N ASP A 126 0.28 0.39 -3.31
CA ASP A 126 -0.82 0.15 -4.25
C ASP A 126 -1.90 -0.79 -3.70
N ILE A 127 -3.12 -0.63 -4.20
CA ILE A 127 -4.14 -1.69 -4.14
C ILE A 127 -3.99 -2.54 -5.40
N PRO A 128 -3.85 -3.88 -5.29
CA PRO A 128 -3.76 -4.75 -6.45
C PRO A 128 -5.11 -4.69 -7.19
N GLY A 129 -5.15 -3.89 -8.25
CA GLY A 129 -6.38 -3.39 -8.87
C GLY A 129 -7.35 -4.41 -9.48
N SER A 130 -8.38 -3.86 -10.13
CA SER A 130 -9.44 -4.62 -10.79
C SER A 130 -8.91 -5.56 -11.89
N GLY A 131 -9.64 -6.65 -12.15
CA GLY A 131 -9.31 -7.61 -13.21
C GLY A 131 -8.11 -8.52 -12.93
N ARG A 132 -7.54 -8.46 -11.72
CA ARG A 132 -6.44 -9.35 -11.28
C ARG A 132 -6.92 -10.47 -10.37
N CYS A 133 -7.88 -10.19 -9.50
CA CYS A 133 -8.48 -11.14 -8.57
C CYS A 133 -10.01 -11.02 -8.54
N ASN A 134 -10.68 -12.03 -7.99
CA ASN A 134 -12.15 -12.08 -7.88
C ASN A 134 -12.64 -11.45 -6.56
N LEU A 135 -12.25 -10.21 -6.28
CA LEU A 135 -12.59 -9.47 -5.06
C LEU A 135 -13.08 -8.06 -5.40
N ASP A 136 -14.01 -7.54 -4.59
CA ASP A 136 -14.48 -6.15 -4.72
C ASP A 136 -13.38 -5.16 -4.32
N VAL A 137 -12.97 -4.28 -5.25
CA VAL A 137 -11.91 -3.27 -5.04
C VAL A 137 -12.11 -2.41 -3.78
N PRO A 138 -13.32 -1.88 -3.47
CA PRO A 138 -13.51 -1.08 -2.26
C PRO A 138 -13.14 -1.85 -0.98
N LYS A 139 -13.57 -3.12 -0.89
CA LYS A 139 -13.27 -3.99 0.26
C LYS A 139 -11.80 -4.39 0.33
N MET A 140 -11.13 -4.53 -0.82
CA MET A 140 -9.68 -4.74 -0.87
C MET A 140 -8.94 -3.54 -0.27
N ALA A 141 -9.33 -2.34 -0.67
CA ALA A 141 -8.76 -1.10 -0.18
C ALA A 141 -8.99 -0.95 1.34
N VAL A 142 -10.21 -1.20 1.82
CA VAL A 142 -10.52 -1.23 3.26
C VAL A 142 -9.63 -2.21 4.02
N ALA A 143 -9.53 -3.45 3.54
CA ALA A 143 -8.76 -4.49 4.23
C ALA A 143 -7.27 -4.14 4.34
N MET A 144 -6.67 -3.72 3.23
CA MET A 144 -5.24 -3.40 3.19
C MET A 144 -4.90 -2.16 4.03
N VAL A 145 -5.70 -1.09 3.93
CA VAL A 145 -5.53 0.12 4.76
C VAL A 145 -5.77 -0.18 6.23
N SER A 146 -6.74 -1.04 6.57
CA SER A 146 -6.97 -1.45 7.97
C SER A 146 -5.73 -2.14 8.54
N GLY A 147 -5.08 -3.00 7.77
CA GLY A 147 -3.83 -3.64 8.19
C GLY A 147 -2.70 -2.64 8.45
N VAL A 148 -2.54 -1.65 7.57
CA VAL A 148 -1.57 -0.56 7.78
C VAL A 148 -1.93 0.26 9.03
N PHE A 149 -3.20 0.65 9.18
CA PHE A 149 -3.66 1.49 10.29
C PHE A 149 -3.59 0.83 11.66
N GLU A 150 -3.84 -0.47 11.74
CA GLU A 150 -3.91 -1.22 13.01
C GLU A 150 -2.57 -1.87 13.43
N SER A 151 -1.55 -1.80 12.58
CA SER A 151 -0.25 -2.39 12.86
C SER A 151 0.45 -1.67 14.03
N GLU A 152 0.88 -2.45 15.03
CA GLU A 152 1.43 -1.97 16.32
C GLU A 152 2.73 -1.14 16.19
N ASN A 153 3.36 -1.15 15.01
CA ASN A 153 4.55 -0.37 14.72
C ASN A 153 4.27 1.12 14.45
N MET A 154 3.01 1.52 14.33
CA MET A 154 2.63 2.93 14.36
C MET A 154 2.85 3.46 15.80
N LYS A 155 4.09 3.89 16.09
CA LYS A 155 4.59 4.20 17.43
C LYS A 155 3.58 4.99 18.26
N GLN A 156 3.32 4.49 19.46
CA GLN A 156 2.43 5.13 20.43
C GLN A 156 3.07 6.45 20.90
N GLY A 157 2.69 7.56 20.26
CA GLY A 157 3.20 8.91 20.55
C GLY A 157 3.78 9.65 19.34
N ASP A 158 3.98 8.99 18.19
CA ASP A 158 4.18 9.69 16.92
C ASP A 158 2.80 10.05 16.36
N ALA A 159 2.65 11.28 15.88
CA ALA A 159 1.45 11.74 15.20
C ALA A 159 1.01 10.68 14.17
N VAL A 160 -0.29 10.39 14.12
CA VAL A 160 -0.84 9.43 13.15
C VAL A 160 -0.32 9.80 11.75
N SER A 161 0.62 9.02 11.20
CA SER A 161 1.21 9.25 9.88
C SER A 161 0.11 9.23 8.83
N ASP A 162 0.16 10.16 7.88
CA ASP A 162 -0.73 10.14 6.73
C ASP A 162 -0.53 8.83 5.95
N ILE A 163 -1.63 8.22 5.48
CA ILE A 163 -1.56 7.06 4.57
C ILE A 163 -1.67 7.56 3.13
N THR A 164 -0.79 7.08 2.26
CA THR A 164 -0.95 7.30 0.81
C THR A 164 -1.18 5.97 0.08
N VAL A 165 -2.31 5.90 -0.60
CA VAL A 165 -2.73 4.76 -1.42
C VAL A 165 -2.61 5.12 -2.89
N LEU A 166 -1.95 4.27 -3.66
CA LEU A 166 -1.83 4.37 -5.10
C LEU A 166 -2.92 3.52 -5.75
N SER A 167 -3.61 4.09 -6.73
CA SER A 167 -4.67 3.43 -7.49
C SER A 167 -4.47 3.61 -8.98
N GLY A 168 -4.79 2.57 -9.75
CA GLY A 168 -4.95 2.71 -11.19
C GLY A 168 -6.16 3.59 -11.51
N ARG A 169 -6.13 4.26 -12.67
CA ARG A 169 -7.24 5.14 -13.11
C ARG A 169 -8.54 4.37 -13.32
N ASP A 170 -8.46 3.12 -13.77
CA ASP A 170 -9.62 2.31 -14.14
C ASP A 170 -10.47 1.87 -12.95
N PHE A 171 -9.96 2.02 -11.72
CA PHE A 171 -10.65 1.64 -10.48
C PHE A 171 -10.45 2.67 -9.35
N PHE A 172 -10.13 3.92 -9.72
CA PHE A 172 -9.81 4.99 -8.77
C PHE A 172 -11.00 5.32 -7.85
N ASP A 173 -12.19 5.44 -8.43
CA ASP A 173 -13.40 5.77 -7.67
C ASP A 173 -13.77 4.66 -6.68
N GLU A 174 -13.50 3.40 -7.01
CA GLU A 174 -13.69 2.26 -6.12
C GLU A 174 -12.72 2.27 -4.94
N VAL A 175 -11.47 2.68 -5.14
CA VAL A 175 -10.52 2.87 -4.03
C VAL A 175 -10.96 4.04 -3.15
N VAL A 176 -11.38 5.15 -3.73
CA VAL A 176 -11.91 6.30 -2.98
C VAL A 176 -13.14 5.90 -2.17
N LEU A 177 -14.06 5.12 -2.75
CA LEU A 177 -15.21 4.56 -2.04
C LEU A 177 -14.76 3.70 -0.85
N GLY A 178 -13.78 2.81 -1.05
CA GLY A 178 -13.18 2.02 0.02
C GLY A 178 -12.59 2.89 1.14
N MET A 179 -11.96 4.04 0.81
CA MET A 179 -11.45 4.97 1.83
C MET A 179 -12.58 5.62 2.63
N HIS A 180 -13.72 5.94 1.99
CA HIS A 180 -14.90 6.42 2.70
C HIS A 180 -15.51 5.36 3.62
N GLU A 181 -15.59 4.11 3.18
CA GLU A 181 -16.02 2.97 4.01
C GLU A 181 -15.09 2.77 5.22
N PHE A 182 -13.78 2.80 4.98
CA PHE A 182 -12.77 2.73 6.04
C PHE A 182 -12.94 3.86 7.04
N LYS A 183 -13.07 5.11 6.58
CA LYS A 183 -13.32 6.29 7.41
C LYS A 183 -14.55 6.11 8.32
N VAL A 184 -15.63 5.53 7.80
CA VAL A 184 -16.82 5.23 8.61
C VAL A 184 -16.51 4.17 9.67
N SER A 185 -15.75 3.13 9.33
CA SER A 185 -15.40 2.02 10.23
C SER A 185 -14.53 2.44 11.43
N VAL A 186 -13.74 3.50 11.29
CA VAL A 186 -12.83 4.00 12.34
C VAL A 186 -13.23 5.37 12.91
N ARG A 187 -14.45 5.84 12.63
CA ARG A 187 -14.94 7.17 13.05
C ARG A 187 -14.86 7.42 14.56
N ASP A 188 -14.98 6.35 15.36
CA ASP A 188 -14.92 6.39 16.82
C ASP A 188 -13.48 6.26 17.34
N LYS A 189 -12.48 6.10 16.45
CA LYS A 189 -11.04 5.95 16.75
C LYS A 189 -10.24 7.19 16.33
N VAL A 190 -10.49 7.74 15.14
CA VAL A 190 -9.70 8.81 14.52
C VAL A 190 -10.56 9.64 13.55
N THR A 191 -10.24 10.93 13.40
CA THR A 191 -10.85 11.76 12.34
C THR A 191 -10.01 11.67 11.07
N ILE A 192 -10.61 11.23 9.96
CA ILE A 192 -9.93 11.08 8.67
C ILE A 192 -10.38 12.14 7.66
N ASP A 193 -9.43 12.81 7.04
CA ASP A 193 -9.62 13.55 5.79
C ASP A 193 -9.18 12.70 4.60
N ILE A 194 -10.00 12.64 3.56
CA ILE A 194 -9.66 11.94 2.32
C ILE A 194 -9.32 12.99 1.27
N LEU A 195 -8.12 12.90 0.71
CA LEU A 195 -7.64 13.72 -0.40
C LEU A 195 -7.47 12.80 -1.60
N ALA A 196 -8.27 13.00 -2.65
CA ALA A 196 -8.24 12.18 -3.85
C ALA A 196 -7.77 13.01 -5.04
N GLU A 197 -6.64 12.63 -5.62
CA GLU A 197 -6.00 13.35 -6.73
C GLU A 197 -5.79 12.39 -7.90
N ALA A 198 -6.67 12.52 -8.90
CA ALA A 198 -6.57 11.75 -10.12
C ALA A 198 -5.60 12.42 -11.11
N ALA A 199 -4.70 11.64 -11.72
CA ALA A 199 -3.80 12.19 -12.72
C ALA A 199 -4.57 12.69 -13.95
N PRO A 200 -4.21 13.87 -14.50
CA PRO A 200 -4.91 14.43 -15.67
C PRO A 200 -4.85 13.47 -16.86
N VAL A 201 -5.94 13.46 -17.64
CA VAL A 201 -6.07 12.62 -18.84
C VAL A 201 -4.95 12.99 -19.83
N GLY A 202 -4.11 12.01 -20.19
CA GLY A 202 -3.00 12.19 -21.14
C GLY A 202 -1.59 12.26 -20.55
N ALA A 203 -1.44 12.27 -19.22
CA ALA A 203 -0.17 11.96 -18.57
C ALA A 203 -0.07 10.43 -18.41
N MET A 204 0.72 9.77 -19.25
CA MET A 204 1.13 8.37 -19.10
C MET A 204 2.50 8.19 -19.74
#